data_AF-Q02795-F1
#
_entry.id   AF-Q02795-F1
#
_cell.length_a   1.000
_cell.length_b   1.000
_cell.length_c   1.000
_cell.angle_alpha   90.00
_cell.angle_beta   90.00
_cell.angle_gamma   90.00
#
_symmetry.space_group_name_H-M   'P 1'
#
loop_
_entity.id
_entity.type
_entity.pdbx_description
1 polymer ?
#
loop_
_entity_poly.entity_id
_entity_poly.type
_entity_poly.pdbx_seq_one_letter_code
_entity_poly.pdbx_strand_id
1 'polypeptide(L)'
;MQFFKTLAALVSCISFVLAYVAQDVHVSFPSTAGKSRVMIGKVEPRIGIDETVPTTITVEDPNEVIQVNFAIESTNKPFQNTLLIGLPNKNLEMAFEPEIKDNGKLSMYKYRIDLAKLDAALLQEASRSPEPIKATLILASSTAKPKENLFREILQLNLNFDVDHSDSSLVDKFGIKPEIHHIFHAEPKRVAKPIAVIFVLIIFITILSLIVTWLNSCAAAFNNIPTGVTAVYFLGFIATIVGFEVIFARYYLGTSIFETLFSSLYLGAPGLLTSTKFLRSFGQTI
;
A
#
# COMPACT_ATOMS: atom_id res chain seq x y z
N MET A 1 -58.76 -17.08 -27.38
CA MET A 1 -57.34 -16.86 -26.97
C MET A 1 -56.66 -15.62 -27.59
N GLN A 2 -57.22 -14.96 -28.62
CA GLN A 2 -56.63 -13.74 -29.20
C GLN A 2 -56.76 -12.48 -28.32
N PHE A 3 -57.79 -12.38 -27.48
CA PHE A 3 -58.01 -11.20 -26.63
C PHE A 3 -56.95 -10.99 -25.54
N PHE A 4 -56.32 -12.07 -25.04
CA PHE A 4 -55.28 -11.94 -24.01
C PHE A 4 -53.94 -11.45 -24.57
N LYS A 5 -53.68 -11.69 -25.87
CA LYS A 5 -52.47 -11.22 -26.55
C LYS A 5 -52.53 -9.71 -26.84
N THR A 6 -53.70 -9.19 -27.21
CA THR A 6 -53.87 -7.75 -27.46
C THR A 6 -53.88 -6.94 -26.17
N LEU A 7 -54.47 -7.46 -25.09
CA LEU A 7 -54.40 -6.80 -23.77
C LEU A 7 -52.96 -6.74 -23.24
N ALA A 8 -52.18 -7.81 -23.38
CA ALA A 8 -50.77 -7.81 -22.99
C ALA A 8 -49.92 -6.83 -23.83
N ALA A 9 -50.23 -6.68 -25.13
CA ALA A 9 -49.55 -5.71 -26.00
C ALA A 9 -49.90 -4.25 -25.62
N LEU A 10 -51.14 -3.98 -25.20
CA LEU A 10 -51.59 -2.63 -24.87
C LEU A 10 -51.15 -2.19 -23.46
N VAL A 11 -51.07 -3.13 -22.51
CA VAL A 11 -50.54 -2.88 -21.16
C VAL A 11 -49.02 -2.68 -21.14
N SER A 12 -48.30 -3.16 -22.16
CA SER A 12 -46.84 -3.03 -22.21
C SER A 12 -46.32 -1.63 -22.64
N CYS A 13 -47.17 -0.70 -23.09
CA CYS A 13 -46.68 0.56 -23.68
C CYS A 13 -46.68 1.79 -22.75
N ILE A 14 -47.08 1.67 -21.48
CA ILE A 14 -47.01 2.80 -20.53
C ILE A 14 -46.10 2.43 -19.36
N SER A 15 -44.87 2.00 -19.67
CA SER A 15 -43.79 2.15 -18.71
C SER A 15 -43.33 3.61 -18.78
N PHE A 16 -43.82 4.45 -17.87
CA PHE A 16 -43.17 5.73 -17.60
C PHE A 16 -41.72 5.42 -17.23
N VAL A 17 -40.79 5.73 -18.13
CA VAL A 17 -39.34 5.55 -17.92
C VAL A 17 -38.94 6.52 -16.81
N LEU A 18 -38.55 6.00 -15.65
CA LEU A 18 -37.97 6.78 -14.56
C LEU A 18 -36.53 7.14 -14.92
N ALA A 19 -36.37 8.10 -15.83
CA ALA A 19 -35.08 8.67 -16.14
C ALA A 19 -34.65 9.66 -15.04
N TYR A 20 -33.37 9.68 -14.66
CA TYR A 20 -32.86 10.73 -13.78
C TYR A 20 -32.90 12.07 -14.51
N VAL A 21 -33.65 13.02 -13.94
CA VAL A 21 -33.78 14.38 -14.46
C VAL A 21 -33.18 15.33 -13.44
N ALA A 22 -32.16 16.09 -13.82
CA ALA A 22 -31.69 17.21 -13.03
C ALA A 22 -32.60 18.42 -13.30
N GLN A 23 -33.33 18.87 -12.28
CA GLN A 23 -34.21 20.03 -12.37
C GLN A 23 -33.46 21.29 -11.92
N ASP A 24 -33.72 22.40 -12.60
CA ASP A 24 -33.18 23.73 -12.31
C ASP A 24 -31.66 23.77 -12.15
N VAL A 25 -30.94 23.18 -13.11
CA VAL A 25 -29.48 23.28 -13.16
C VAL A 25 -29.11 24.75 -13.39
N HIS A 26 -28.38 25.31 -12.44
CA HIS A 26 -27.91 26.69 -12.52
C HIS A 26 -26.47 26.81 -12.05
N VAL A 27 -25.75 27.72 -12.69
CA VAL A 27 -24.35 28.01 -12.39
C VAL A 27 -24.26 29.40 -11.79
N SER A 28 -23.60 29.49 -10.64
CA SER A 28 -23.39 30.74 -9.91
C SER A 28 -21.92 30.97 -9.64
N PHE A 29 -21.50 32.24 -9.69
CA PHE A 29 -20.15 32.70 -9.46
C PHE A 29 -20.10 33.47 -8.14
N PRO A 30 -19.84 32.81 -6.99
CA PRO A 30 -19.74 33.49 -5.71
C PRO A 30 -18.52 34.43 -5.59
N SER A 31 -17.48 34.22 -6.41
CA SER A 31 -16.20 34.95 -6.28
C SER A 31 -16.26 36.36 -6.88
N THR A 32 -17.02 36.55 -7.97
CA THR A 32 -17.07 37.80 -8.73
C THR A 32 -18.41 38.49 -8.50
N ALA A 33 -18.41 39.59 -7.74
CA ALA A 33 -19.62 40.36 -7.46
C ALA A 33 -20.15 41.00 -8.76
N GLY A 34 -21.35 40.60 -9.20
CA GLY A 34 -22.03 41.17 -10.38
C GLY A 34 -22.18 40.24 -11.58
N LYS A 35 -21.55 39.05 -11.58
CA LYS A 35 -21.74 38.05 -12.65
C LYS A 35 -23.09 37.35 -12.48
N SER A 36 -23.91 37.37 -13.52
CA SER A 36 -25.28 36.84 -13.49
C SER A 36 -25.28 35.30 -13.43
N ARG A 37 -26.25 34.74 -12.69
CA ARG A 37 -26.48 33.29 -12.64
C ARG A 37 -26.86 32.81 -14.04
N VAL A 38 -26.19 31.77 -14.51
CA VAL A 38 -26.49 31.14 -15.80
C VAL A 38 -27.45 29.99 -15.54
N MET A 39 -28.65 30.09 -16.09
CA MET A 39 -29.68 29.04 -16.00
C MET A 39 -29.48 28.06 -17.16
N ILE A 40 -29.13 26.81 -16.88
CA ILE A 40 -29.04 25.73 -17.88
C ILE A 40 -30.42 25.07 -18.06
N GLY A 41 -31.26 25.09 -17.01
CA GLY A 41 -32.61 24.56 -17.05
C GLY A 41 -32.68 23.08 -16.69
N LYS A 42 -33.57 22.34 -17.34
CA LYS A 42 -33.82 20.92 -17.06
C LYS A 42 -32.93 20.04 -17.94
N VAL A 43 -32.12 19.18 -17.33
CA VAL A 43 -31.23 18.27 -18.06
C VAL A 43 -31.79 16.85 -17.99
N GLU A 44 -32.27 16.35 -19.14
CA GLU A 44 -32.83 15.01 -19.30
C GLU A 44 -31.86 14.06 -20.04
N PRO A 45 -31.93 12.75 -19.82
CA PRO A 45 -31.03 11.78 -20.46
C PRO A 45 -31.36 11.54 -21.93
N ARG A 46 -32.55 11.92 -22.42
CA ARG A 46 -32.89 11.77 -23.84
C ARG A 46 -32.19 12.83 -24.68
N ILE A 47 -31.65 12.38 -25.82
CA ILE A 47 -31.29 13.20 -26.97
C ILE A 47 -32.62 13.60 -27.65
N GLY A 48 -33.40 14.45 -26.97
CA GLY A 48 -34.43 15.23 -27.64
C GLY A 48 -33.74 16.41 -28.31
N ILE A 49 -34.29 16.87 -29.43
CA ILE A 49 -33.81 17.99 -30.28
C ILE A 49 -33.79 19.35 -29.53
N ASP A 50 -33.94 19.35 -28.20
CA ASP A 50 -33.57 20.50 -27.39
C ASP A 50 -32.04 20.45 -27.23
N GLU A 51 -31.39 20.99 -28.26
CA GLU A 51 -30.00 21.41 -28.25
C GLU A 51 -29.81 22.40 -27.09
N THR A 52 -29.71 21.88 -25.86
CA THR A 52 -29.04 22.61 -24.78
C THR A 52 -27.57 22.63 -25.18
N VAL A 53 -27.24 23.49 -26.15
CA VAL A 53 -25.87 23.83 -26.53
C VAL A 53 -25.13 24.07 -25.21
N PRO A 54 -24.02 23.35 -24.96
CA PRO A 54 -23.25 23.54 -23.73
C PRO A 54 -22.98 25.03 -23.54
N THR A 55 -23.42 25.59 -22.41
CA THR A 55 -23.24 27.02 -22.20
C THR A 55 -21.75 27.30 -22.11
N THR A 56 -21.23 28.03 -23.09
CA THR A 56 -19.84 28.47 -23.10
C THR A 56 -19.71 29.67 -22.20
N ILE A 57 -18.87 29.56 -21.18
CA ILE A 57 -18.59 30.61 -20.20
C ILE A 57 -17.12 30.94 -20.30
N THR A 58 -16.82 32.19 -20.67
CA THR A 58 -15.46 32.71 -20.58
C THR A 58 -15.15 33.07 -19.13
N VAL A 59 -14.05 32.54 -18.62
CA VAL A 59 -13.54 32.78 -17.27
C VAL A 59 -12.24 33.56 -17.39
N GLU A 60 -12.24 34.78 -16.82
CA GLU A 60 -11.10 35.72 -16.89
C GLU A 60 -10.25 35.66 -15.61
N ASP A 61 -10.84 35.32 -14.47
CA ASP A 61 -10.16 35.30 -13.17
C ASP A 61 -9.57 33.90 -12.87
N PRO A 62 -8.26 33.78 -12.54
CA PRO A 62 -7.64 32.49 -12.22
C PRO A 62 -8.11 31.90 -10.87
N ASN A 63 -8.64 32.74 -9.98
CA ASN A 63 -9.17 32.33 -8.67
C ASN A 63 -10.70 32.26 -8.66
N GLU A 64 -11.36 32.15 -9.82
CA GLU A 64 -12.82 32.09 -9.89
C GLU A 64 -13.35 30.80 -9.26
N VAL A 65 -14.33 30.93 -8.37
CA VAL A 65 -15.05 29.77 -7.83
C VAL A 65 -16.35 29.63 -8.60
N ILE A 66 -16.56 28.46 -9.19
CA ILE A 66 -17.75 28.12 -9.96
C ILE A 66 -18.59 27.14 -9.15
N GLN A 67 -19.87 27.47 -8.98
CA GLN A 67 -20.81 26.59 -8.29
C GLN A 67 -21.88 26.09 -9.26
N VAL A 68 -22.01 24.77 -9.37
CA VAL A 68 -23.09 24.13 -10.12
C VAL A 68 -24.08 23.56 -9.12
N ASN A 69 -25.31 24.04 -9.19
CA ASN A 69 -26.38 23.64 -8.31
C ASN A 69 -27.52 23.03 -9.11
N PHE A 70 -28.09 21.93 -8.63
CA PHE A 70 -29.30 21.36 -9.20
C PHE A 70 -30.12 20.61 -8.16
N ALA A 71 -31.39 20.38 -8.44
CA ALA A 71 -32.29 19.61 -7.60
C ALA A 71 -32.64 18.27 -8.26
N ILE A 72 -32.64 17.20 -7.45
CA ILE A 72 -33.17 15.89 -7.82
C ILE A 72 -34.27 15.53 -6.82
N GLU A 73 -35.30 14.82 -7.26
CA GLU A 73 -36.34 14.27 -6.39
C GLU A 73 -35.74 13.31 -5.35
N SER A 74 -35.98 13.56 -4.06
CA SER A 74 -35.36 12.79 -2.95
C SER A 74 -35.72 11.30 -2.98
N THR A 75 -36.85 10.93 -3.56
CA THR A 75 -37.29 9.53 -3.72
C THR A 75 -36.36 8.71 -4.60
N ASN A 76 -35.61 9.34 -5.51
CA ASN A 76 -34.69 8.68 -6.41
C ASN A 76 -33.29 9.29 -6.28
N LYS A 77 -32.59 8.95 -5.19
CA LYS A 77 -31.19 9.36 -4.99
C LYS A 77 -30.27 8.52 -5.89
N PRO A 78 -29.49 9.12 -6.81
CA PRO A 78 -28.51 8.38 -7.59
C PRO A 78 -27.36 7.89 -6.70
N PHE A 79 -26.88 6.67 -6.96
CA PHE A 79 -25.74 6.09 -6.23
C PHE A 79 -24.43 6.78 -6.61
N GLN A 80 -24.25 7.06 -7.90
CA GLN A 80 -23.13 7.81 -8.45
C GLN A 80 -23.60 9.20 -8.82
N ASN A 81 -22.96 10.20 -8.23
CA ASN A 81 -23.13 11.61 -8.56
C ASN A 81 -21.73 12.21 -8.67
N THR A 82 -21.31 12.50 -9.89
CA THR A 82 -19.95 12.98 -10.13
C THR A 82 -19.99 14.01 -11.23
N LEU A 83 -19.33 15.13 -10.99
CA LEU A 83 -19.07 16.12 -12.02
C LEU A 83 -17.64 15.94 -12.50
N LEU A 84 -17.47 15.50 -13.75
CA LEU A 84 -16.18 15.43 -14.40
C LEU A 84 -15.86 16.79 -15.02
N ILE A 85 -14.65 17.28 -14.80
CA ILE A 85 -14.17 18.56 -15.35
C ILE A 85 -12.83 18.32 -16.02
N GLY A 86 -12.73 18.62 -17.31
CA GLY A 86 -11.45 18.57 -18.01
C GLY A 86 -11.56 18.42 -19.51
N LEU A 87 -10.52 17.81 -20.08
CA LEU A 87 -10.36 17.59 -21.51
C LEU A 87 -10.55 16.09 -21.81
N PRO A 88 -11.76 15.64 -22.22
CA PRO A 88 -12.01 14.22 -22.51
C PRO A 88 -11.13 13.68 -23.63
N ASN A 89 -10.78 14.51 -24.62
CA ASN A 89 -9.92 14.10 -25.74
C ASN A 89 -8.51 13.71 -25.29
N LYS A 90 -8.01 14.30 -24.21
CA LYS A 90 -6.66 14.07 -23.66
C LYS A 90 -6.67 13.17 -22.42
N ASN A 91 -7.84 12.63 -22.05
CA ASN A 91 -8.05 11.87 -20.81
C ASN A 91 -7.60 12.63 -19.55
N LEU A 92 -7.67 13.96 -19.57
CA LEU A 92 -7.27 14.80 -18.46
C LEU A 92 -8.51 15.37 -17.80
N GLU A 93 -9.14 14.56 -16.94
CA GLU A 93 -10.40 14.87 -16.27
C GLU A 93 -10.26 14.70 -14.75
N MET A 94 -10.89 15.60 -14.01
CA MET A 94 -10.99 15.56 -12.56
C MET A 94 -12.42 15.30 -12.13
N ALA A 95 -12.61 14.40 -11.17
CA ALA A 95 -13.90 14.11 -10.57
C ALA A 95 -14.15 14.98 -9.34
N PHE A 96 -15.32 15.63 -9.30
CA PHE A 96 -15.81 16.38 -8.15
C PHE A 96 -17.05 15.71 -7.56
N GLU A 97 -17.09 15.69 -6.23
CA GLU A 97 -18.23 15.23 -5.45
C GLU A 97 -19.08 16.42 -4.99
N PRO A 98 -20.42 16.28 -4.91
CA PRO A 98 -21.31 17.34 -4.45
C PRO A 98 -21.47 17.37 -2.93
N GLU A 99 -21.74 18.57 -2.42
CA GLU A 99 -22.41 18.75 -1.13
C GLU A 99 -23.91 18.53 -1.31
N ILE A 100 -24.48 17.55 -0.60
CA ILE A 100 -25.90 17.21 -0.71
C ILE A 100 -26.65 17.78 0.49
N LYS A 101 -27.70 18.56 0.23
CA LYS A 101 -28.65 19.04 1.25
C LYS A 101 -30.03 18.50 0.93
N ASP A 102 -30.54 17.61 1.79
CA ASP A 102 -31.89 17.07 1.65
C ASP A 102 -32.92 18.02 2.29
N ASN A 103 -33.94 18.39 1.51
CA ASN A 103 -35.07 19.22 1.96
C ASN A 103 -36.40 18.44 1.93
N GLY A 104 -36.34 17.12 2.13
CA GLY A 104 -37.49 16.23 2.27
C GLY A 104 -38.08 15.79 0.93
N LYS A 105 -38.53 16.74 0.09
CA LYS A 105 -39.09 16.44 -1.25
C LYS A 105 -38.04 16.49 -2.36
N LEU A 106 -37.09 17.43 -2.24
CA LEU A 106 -36.03 17.65 -3.21
C LEU A 106 -34.68 17.62 -2.49
N SER A 107 -33.74 16.88 -3.05
CA SER A 107 -32.34 16.86 -2.66
C SER A 107 -31.59 17.87 -3.53
N MET A 108 -31.02 18.89 -2.90
CA MET A 108 -30.18 19.88 -3.58
C MET A 108 -28.73 19.38 -3.60
N TYR A 109 -28.14 19.41 -4.78
CA TYR A 109 -26.74 19.07 -5.02
C TYR A 109 -26.00 20.34 -5.38
N LYS A 110 -24.89 20.61 -4.67
CA LYS A 110 -24.00 21.74 -4.93
C LYS A 110 -22.60 21.22 -5.18
N TYR A 111 -22.08 21.47 -6.37
CA TYR A 111 -20.68 21.27 -6.69
C TYR A 111 -19.96 22.60 -6.54
N ARG A 112 -18.85 22.61 -5.81
CA ARG A 112 -17.98 23.78 -5.68
C ARG A 112 -16.66 23.47 -6.39
N ILE A 113 -16.39 24.23 -7.43
CA ILE A 113 -15.19 24.10 -8.24
C ILE A 113 -14.37 25.36 -7.99
N ASP A 114 -13.14 25.18 -7.53
CA ASP A 114 -12.20 26.26 -7.31
C ASP A 114 -11.14 26.16 -8.40
N LEU A 115 -11.10 27.14 -9.30
CA LEU A 115 -10.24 27.09 -10.47
C LEU A 115 -8.75 27.06 -10.08
N ALA A 116 -8.39 27.71 -8.97
CA ALA A 116 -7.02 27.72 -8.43
C ALA A 116 -6.58 26.36 -7.87
N LYS A 117 -7.52 25.47 -7.56
CA LYS A 117 -7.24 24.12 -7.03
C LYS A 117 -7.35 23.03 -8.08
N LEU A 118 -7.68 23.39 -9.32
CA LEU A 118 -7.60 22.44 -10.42
C LEU A 118 -6.16 21.97 -10.60
N ASP A 119 -6.01 20.78 -11.18
CA ASP A 119 -4.68 20.26 -11.48
C ASP A 119 -3.94 21.25 -12.38
N ALA A 120 -2.72 21.59 -12.00
CA ALA A 120 -1.85 22.47 -12.78
C ALA A 120 -1.68 21.94 -14.21
N ALA A 121 -1.66 20.60 -14.38
CA ALA A 121 -1.61 19.96 -15.69
C ALA A 121 -2.79 20.36 -16.59
N LEU A 122 -3.99 20.41 -16.01
CA LEU A 122 -5.23 20.69 -16.73
C LEU A 122 -5.31 22.17 -17.11
N LEU A 123 -4.94 23.07 -16.20
CA LEU A 123 -4.87 24.51 -16.48
C LEU A 123 -3.83 24.84 -17.54
N GLN A 124 -2.65 24.21 -17.48
CA GLN A 124 -1.58 24.40 -18.46
C GLN A 124 -2.00 23.92 -19.85
N GLU A 125 -2.60 22.73 -19.95
CA GLU A 125 -2.99 22.17 -21.25
C GLU A 125 -4.18 22.91 -21.87
N ALA A 126 -5.12 23.39 -21.05
CA ALA A 126 -6.23 24.24 -21.49
C ALA A 126 -5.78 25.66 -21.89
N SER A 127 -4.68 26.17 -21.36
CA SER A 127 -4.06 27.43 -21.81
C SER A 127 -3.28 27.25 -23.12
N ARG A 128 -2.56 26.11 -23.26
CA ARG A 128 -1.73 25.81 -24.44
C ARG A 128 -2.55 25.43 -25.67
N SER A 129 -3.62 24.66 -25.48
CA SER A 129 -4.54 24.28 -26.55
C SER A 129 -5.85 25.03 -26.36
N PRO A 130 -6.40 25.72 -27.38
CA PRO A 130 -7.63 26.52 -27.26
C PRO A 130 -8.90 25.63 -27.15
N GLU A 131 -8.79 24.43 -26.58
CA GLU A 131 -9.92 23.55 -26.31
C GLU A 131 -10.60 23.96 -25.00
N PRO A 132 -11.92 24.23 -24.99
CA PRO A 132 -12.62 24.58 -23.77
C PRO A 132 -12.68 23.39 -22.81
N ILE A 133 -12.52 23.65 -21.52
CA ILE A 133 -12.70 22.66 -20.46
C ILE A 133 -14.17 22.26 -20.41
N LYS A 134 -14.44 20.97 -20.52
CA LYS A 134 -15.80 20.43 -20.50
C LYS A 134 -16.16 19.99 -19.09
N ALA A 135 -17.36 20.35 -18.64
CA ALA A 135 -17.94 19.82 -17.42
C ALA A 135 -19.06 18.83 -17.76
N THR A 136 -18.85 17.56 -17.43
CA THR A 136 -19.77 16.46 -17.71
C THR A 136 -20.39 15.97 -16.41
N LEU A 137 -21.71 16.05 -16.31
CA LEU A 137 -22.47 15.55 -15.18
C LEU A 137 -22.80 14.07 -15.37
N ILE A 138 -22.45 13.26 -14.38
CA ILE A 138 -22.75 11.84 -14.30
C ILE A 138 -23.70 11.60 -13.13
N LEU A 139 -24.91 11.14 -13.42
CA LEU A 139 -25.87 10.62 -12.44
C LEU A 139 -26.24 9.20 -12.83
N ALA A 140 -25.88 8.22 -12.00
CA ALA A 140 -26.18 6.82 -12.24
C ALA A 140 -26.59 6.09 -10.97
N SER A 141 -27.39 5.04 -11.11
CA SER A 141 -27.73 4.14 -10.02
C SER A 141 -27.78 2.71 -10.51
N SER A 142 -27.35 1.77 -9.66
CA SER A 142 -27.39 0.33 -9.95
C SER A 142 -28.82 -0.18 -10.14
N THR A 143 -29.79 0.46 -9.49
CA THR A 143 -31.22 0.09 -9.56
C THR A 143 -31.89 0.57 -10.85
N ALA A 144 -31.33 1.60 -11.50
CA ALA A 144 -31.90 2.19 -12.71
C ALA A 144 -31.47 1.41 -13.97
N LYS A 145 -32.31 1.40 -15.00
CA LYS A 145 -31.93 0.80 -16.29
C LYS A 145 -30.78 1.62 -16.91
N PRO A 146 -29.87 1.03 -17.69
CA PRO A 146 -28.76 1.77 -18.32
C PRO A 146 -29.17 3.01 -19.11
N LYS A 147 -30.39 3.02 -19.69
CA LYS A 147 -30.96 4.16 -20.44
C LYS A 147 -31.49 5.31 -19.57
N GLU A 148 -31.56 5.12 -18.27
CA GLU A 148 -32.06 6.09 -17.28
C GLU A 148 -30.93 6.89 -16.61
N ASN A 149 -29.68 6.44 -16.79
CA ASN A 149 -28.49 7.12 -16.32
C ASN A 149 -28.25 8.40 -17.12
N LEU A 150 -27.91 9.48 -16.43
CA LEU A 150 -27.59 10.77 -17.02
C LEU A 150 -26.07 10.87 -17.22
N PHE A 151 -25.64 10.98 -18.47
CA PHE A 151 -24.28 11.34 -18.83
C PHE A 151 -24.36 12.48 -19.84
N ARG A 152 -24.18 13.72 -19.38
CA ARG A 152 -24.36 14.92 -20.22
C ARG A 152 -23.33 15.97 -19.91
N GLU A 153 -22.75 16.54 -20.97
CA GLU A 153 -21.98 17.77 -20.90
C GLU A 153 -22.92 18.93 -20.61
N ILE A 154 -22.64 19.68 -19.54
CA ILE A 154 -23.50 20.79 -19.08
C ILE A 154 -22.85 22.16 -19.31
N LEU A 155 -21.52 22.23 -19.29
CA LEU A 155 -20.76 23.49 -19.33
C LEU A 155 -19.50 23.33 -20.16
N GLN A 156 -19.15 24.40 -20.87
CA GLN A 156 -17.84 24.59 -21.50
C GLN A 156 -17.20 25.85 -20.93
N LEU A 157 -16.02 25.72 -20.34
CA LEU A 157 -15.25 26.83 -19.78
C LEU A 157 -14.14 27.18 -20.76
N ASN A 158 -14.15 28.41 -21.25
CA ASN A 158 -13.05 28.96 -22.03
C ASN A 158 -12.17 29.81 -21.11
N LEU A 159 -10.90 29.44 -20.96
CA LEU A 159 -9.95 30.14 -20.10
C LEU A 159 -9.27 31.24 -20.90
N ASN A 160 -9.37 32.50 -20.44
CA ASN A 160 -8.70 33.64 -21.09
C ASN A 160 -7.59 34.26 -20.21
N PHE A 161 -6.95 33.45 -19.36
CA PHE A 161 -5.84 33.89 -18.52
C PHE A 161 -4.56 33.09 -18.82
N ASP A 162 -3.43 33.75 -18.61
CA ASP A 162 -2.10 33.16 -18.73
C ASP A 162 -1.75 32.44 -17.43
N VAL A 163 -1.35 31.16 -17.53
CA VAL A 163 -0.97 30.32 -16.39
C VAL A 163 0.55 30.24 -16.37
N ASP A 164 1.18 30.60 -15.24
CA ASP A 164 2.63 30.53 -15.10
C ASP A 164 3.16 29.13 -15.47
N HIS A 165 3.95 29.08 -16.54
CA HIS A 165 4.48 27.86 -17.15
C HIS A 165 5.71 27.29 -16.41
N SER A 166 6.07 27.85 -15.25
CA SER A 166 7.30 27.50 -14.53
C SER A 166 7.38 26.03 -14.11
N ASP A 167 6.25 25.36 -13.89
CA ASP A 167 6.19 23.94 -13.53
C ASP A 167 6.03 22.98 -14.73
N SER A 168 6.89 23.13 -15.74
CA SER A 168 7.04 22.15 -16.85
C SER A 168 7.51 20.75 -16.40
N SER A 169 7.65 20.49 -15.09
CA SER A 169 8.13 19.23 -14.53
C SER A 169 7.10 18.07 -14.59
N LEU A 170 5.89 18.33 -15.09
CA LEU A 170 4.84 17.30 -15.18
C LEU A 170 5.19 16.14 -16.12
N VAL A 171 5.96 16.39 -17.18
CA VAL A 171 6.45 15.32 -18.08
C VAL A 171 7.33 14.32 -17.32
N ASP A 172 8.08 14.79 -16.32
CA ASP A 172 8.94 13.92 -15.50
C ASP A 172 8.18 13.20 -14.38
N LYS A 173 7.03 13.74 -13.93
CA LYS A 173 6.29 13.16 -12.80
C LYS A 173 5.68 11.80 -13.13
N PHE A 174 5.30 11.57 -14.38
CA PHE A 174 4.74 10.31 -14.87
C PHE A 174 5.74 9.45 -15.64
N GLY A 175 7.04 9.80 -15.62
CA GLY A 175 8.08 8.95 -16.16
C GLY A 175 8.14 7.60 -15.44
N ILE A 176 8.55 6.55 -16.17
CA ILE A 176 8.79 5.23 -15.58
C ILE A 176 9.81 5.37 -14.45
N LYS A 177 9.38 5.13 -13.21
CA LYS A 177 10.31 5.10 -12.08
C LYS A 177 11.23 3.89 -12.26
N PRO A 178 12.53 4.02 -11.96
CA PRO A 178 13.44 2.89 -12.02
C PRO A 178 12.94 1.76 -11.11
N GLU A 179 13.16 0.53 -11.54
CA GLU A 179 12.79 -0.66 -10.78
C GLU A 179 13.51 -0.68 -9.42
N ILE A 180 12.75 -0.95 -8.36
CA ILE A 180 13.29 -1.01 -7.00
C ILE A 180 14.01 -2.34 -6.83
N HIS A 181 15.34 -2.33 -6.86
CA HIS A 181 16.15 -3.49 -6.49
C HIS A 181 16.51 -3.43 -5.01
N HIS A 182 16.20 -4.47 -4.26
CA HIS A 182 16.68 -4.62 -2.89
C HIS A 182 18.19 -4.92 -2.91
N ILE A 183 18.99 -4.00 -2.36
CA ILE A 183 20.42 -4.20 -2.15
C ILE A 183 20.60 -4.84 -0.78
N PHE A 184 21.00 -6.12 -0.74
CA PHE A 184 21.36 -6.76 0.52
C PHE A 184 22.51 -6.00 1.17
N HIS A 185 22.37 -5.71 2.46
CA HIS A 185 23.46 -5.12 3.22
C HIS A 185 24.70 -6.02 3.16
N ALA A 186 25.88 -5.39 3.13
CA ALA A 186 27.13 -6.11 3.28
C ALA A 186 27.15 -6.87 4.62
N GLU A 187 27.91 -7.97 4.67
CA GLU A 187 28.07 -8.74 5.91
C GLU A 187 28.57 -7.83 7.05
N PRO A 188 28.08 -8.02 8.29
CA PRO A 188 28.52 -7.22 9.43
C PRO A 188 30.05 -7.24 9.58
N LYS A 189 30.64 -6.06 9.75
CA LYS A 189 32.08 -5.92 9.96
C LYS A 189 32.48 -6.61 11.27
N ARG A 190 33.29 -7.68 11.16
CA ARG A 190 33.89 -8.36 12.33
C ARG A 190 34.92 -7.45 13.01
N VAL A 191 35.16 -7.71 14.31
CA VAL A 191 36.18 -6.99 15.09
C VAL A 191 37.54 -7.06 14.39
N ALA A 192 38.34 -6.01 14.51
CA ALA A 192 39.68 -5.98 13.95
C ALA A 192 40.50 -7.19 14.44
N LYS A 193 41.09 -7.94 13.49
CA LYS A 193 41.92 -9.13 13.75
C LYS A 193 42.94 -8.98 14.90
N PRO A 194 43.71 -7.88 15.05
CA PRO A 194 44.67 -7.77 16.14
C PRO A 194 44.03 -7.77 17.53
N ILE A 195 42.85 -7.15 17.68
CA ILE A 195 42.13 -7.12 18.96
C ILE A 195 41.70 -8.54 19.33
N ALA A 196 41.11 -9.28 18.38
CA ALA A 196 40.70 -10.67 18.61
C ALA A 196 41.89 -11.56 19.01
N VAL A 197 43.06 -11.39 18.39
CA VAL A 197 44.28 -12.16 18.73
C VAL A 197 44.76 -11.88 20.15
N ILE A 198 44.70 -10.63 20.62
CA ILE A 198 45.06 -10.28 22.01
C ILE A 198 44.16 -11.02 23.00
N PHE A 199 42.85 -11.05 22.77
CA PHE A 199 41.93 -11.80 23.64
C PHE A 199 42.21 -13.30 23.65
N VAL A 200 42.50 -13.90 22.49
CA VAL A 200 42.90 -15.31 22.40
C VAL A 200 44.19 -15.58 23.20
N LEU A 201 45.16 -14.68 23.12
CA LEU A 201 46.42 -14.79 23.88
C LEU A 201 46.17 -14.72 25.39
N ILE A 202 45.31 -13.80 25.85
CA ILE A 202 44.95 -13.70 27.27
C ILE A 202 44.30 -15.00 27.76
N ILE A 203 43.31 -15.51 27.02
CA ILE A 203 42.64 -16.78 27.34
C ILE A 203 43.65 -17.93 27.40
N PHE A 204 44.57 -18.00 26.44
CA PHE A 204 45.61 -19.02 26.40
C PHE A 204 46.54 -18.96 27.63
N ILE A 205 46.97 -17.76 28.04
CA ILE A 205 47.78 -17.55 29.24
C ILE A 205 47.02 -17.98 30.50
N THR A 206 45.73 -17.63 30.60
CA THR A 206 44.88 -18.04 31.73
C THR A 206 44.74 -19.56 31.81
N ILE A 207 44.50 -20.25 30.69
CA ILE A 207 44.43 -21.71 30.64
C ILE A 207 45.78 -22.33 31.05
N LEU A 208 46.89 -21.79 30.54
CA LEU A 208 48.22 -22.29 30.89
C LEU A 208 48.51 -22.11 32.39
N SER A 209 48.16 -20.95 32.96
CA SER A 209 48.28 -20.69 34.39
C SER A 209 47.44 -21.65 35.23
N LEU A 210 46.22 -21.97 34.79
CA LEU A 210 45.37 -22.96 35.45
C LEU A 210 46.00 -24.36 35.45
N ILE A 211 46.52 -24.80 34.29
CA ILE A 211 47.20 -26.10 34.15
C ILE A 211 48.42 -26.17 35.07
N VAL A 212 49.26 -25.13 35.09
CA VAL A 212 50.44 -25.06 35.97
C VAL A 212 50.01 -25.13 37.44
N THR A 213 48.91 -24.48 37.81
CA THR A 213 48.38 -24.51 39.19
C THR A 213 47.92 -25.92 39.58
N TRP A 214 47.21 -26.63 38.71
CA TRP A 214 46.78 -28.02 38.96
C TRP A 214 47.94 -29.01 39.06
N LEU A 215 48.99 -28.83 38.27
CA LEU A 215 50.19 -29.65 38.35
C LEU A 215 50.95 -29.41 39.66
N ASN A 216 51.05 -28.16 40.11
CA ASN A 216 51.72 -27.82 41.38
C ASN A 216 50.89 -28.22 42.62
N SER A 217 49.56 -28.13 42.57
CA SER A 217 48.70 -28.50 43.70
C SER A 217 48.54 -30.01 43.89
N CYS A 218 49.18 -30.84 43.05
CA CYS A 218 49.02 -32.30 43.04
C CYS A 218 47.57 -32.79 42.83
N ALA A 219 46.64 -31.89 42.47
CA ALA A 219 45.25 -32.24 42.21
C ALA A 219 45.11 -33.17 41.00
N ALA A 220 46.02 -33.04 40.03
CA ALA A 220 46.10 -33.86 38.83
C ALA A 220 47.17 -34.97 38.93
N ALA A 221 47.38 -35.56 40.11
CA ALA A 221 48.32 -36.66 40.26
C ALA A 221 47.90 -37.87 39.39
N PHE A 222 48.79 -38.31 38.49
CA PHE A 222 48.59 -39.53 37.68
C PHE A 222 48.40 -40.79 38.53
N ASN A 223 48.75 -40.76 39.81
CA ASN A 223 48.52 -41.86 40.75
C ASN A 223 47.04 -42.05 41.10
N ASN A 224 46.17 -41.07 40.84
CA ASN A 224 44.73 -41.15 41.11
C ASN A 224 43.93 -41.72 39.93
N ILE A 225 44.60 -42.24 38.89
CA ILE A 225 43.91 -42.86 37.76
C ILE A 225 43.27 -44.17 38.25
N PRO A 226 41.94 -44.36 38.07
CA PRO A 226 41.27 -45.57 38.49
C PRO A 226 41.81 -46.78 37.71
N THR A 227 41.95 -47.91 38.40
CA THR A 227 42.37 -49.19 37.81
C THR A 227 41.19 -50.14 37.63
N GLY A 228 41.33 -51.15 36.76
CA GLY A 228 40.28 -52.13 36.48
C GLY A 228 39.18 -51.64 35.54
N VAL A 229 37.94 -52.09 35.75
CA VAL A 229 36.79 -51.77 34.87
C VAL A 229 36.45 -50.28 34.89
N THR A 230 36.68 -49.59 36.02
CA THR A 230 36.47 -48.14 36.14
C THR A 230 37.40 -47.34 35.23
N ALA A 231 38.59 -47.86 34.90
CA ALA A 231 39.49 -47.24 33.94
C ALA A 231 38.86 -47.09 32.54
N VAL A 232 38.07 -48.08 32.12
CA VAL A 232 37.36 -48.05 30.82
C VAL A 232 36.30 -46.95 30.81
N TYR A 233 35.54 -46.79 31.91
CA TYR A 233 34.57 -45.72 32.03
C TYR A 233 35.22 -44.34 32.15
N PHE A 234 36.35 -44.24 32.85
CA PHE A 234 37.17 -43.03 32.92
C PHE A 234 37.68 -42.61 31.53
N LEU A 235 38.25 -43.55 30.78
CA LEU A 235 38.71 -43.28 29.41
C LEU A 235 37.54 -42.87 28.52
N GLY A 236 36.38 -43.54 28.64
CA GLY A 236 35.16 -43.14 27.95
C GLY A 236 34.69 -41.73 28.30
N PHE A 237 34.71 -41.36 29.58
CA PHE A 237 34.39 -40.01 30.06
C PHE A 237 35.33 -38.95 29.44
N ILE A 238 36.66 -39.16 29.54
CA ILE A 238 37.65 -38.24 28.96
C ILE A 238 37.51 -38.16 27.44
N ALA A 239 37.32 -39.29 26.75
CA ALA A 239 37.12 -39.32 25.30
C ALA A 239 35.87 -38.54 24.88
N THR A 240 34.80 -38.56 25.68
CA THR A 240 33.59 -37.80 25.38
C THR A 240 33.80 -36.31 25.54
N ILE A 241 34.52 -35.86 26.57
CA ILE A 241 34.88 -34.44 26.74
C ILE A 241 35.71 -33.97 25.55
N VAL A 242 36.79 -34.70 25.21
CA VAL A 242 37.66 -34.36 24.08
C VAL A 242 36.88 -34.38 22.77
N GLY A 243 35.98 -35.35 22.57
CA GLY A 243 35.13 -35.43 21.38
C GLY A 243 34.20 -34.22 21.25
N PHE A 244 33.59 -33.75 22.34
CA PHE A 244 32.76 -32.55 22.32
C PHE A 244 33.57 -31.29 22.00
N GLU A 245 34.77 -31.16 22.56
CA GLU A 245 35.68 -30.05 22.22
C GLU A 245 36.05 -30.06 20.73
N VAL A 246 36.33 -31.24 20.15
CA VAL A 246 36.60 -31.37 18.71
C VAL A 246 35.37 -30.99 17.87
N ILE A 247 34.17 -31.39 18.27
CA ILE A 247 32.92 -31.01 17.59
C ILE A 247 32.74 -29.49 17.61
N PHE A 248 32.97 -28.84 18.76
CA PHE A 248 32.89 -27.37 18.87
C PHE A 248 33.99 -26.68 18.06
N ALA A 249 35.22 -27.17 18.07
CA ALA A 249 36.30 -26.63 17.24
C ALA A 249 35.93 -26.69 15.75
N ARG A 250 35.38 -27.82 15.27
CA ARG A 250 34.90 -27.97 13.89
C ARG A 250 33.77 -26.99 13.55
N TYR A 251 32.85 -26.76 14.49
CA TYR A 251 31.79 -25.76 14.32
C TYR A 251 32.37 -24.36 14.12
N TYR A 252 33.30 -23.93 14.98
CA TYR A 252 33.95 -22.61 14.86
C TYR A 252 34.85 -22.49 13.62
N LEU A 253 35.33 -23.59 13.06
CA LEU A 253 36.07 -23.63 11.79
C LEU A 253 35.17 -23.60 10.54
N GLY A 254 33.85 -23.57 10.69
CA GLY A 254 32.89 -23.36 9.59
C GLY A 254 32.01 -24.57 9.25
N THR A 255 31.97 -25.59 10.10
CA THR A 255 31.02 -26.71 9.93
C THR A 255 29.58 -26.23 10.13
N SER A 256 28.64 -26.80 9.38
CA SER A 256 27.23 -26.43 9.49
C SER A 256 26.62 -26.78 10.86
N ILE A 257 25.67 -25.97 11.32
CA ILE A 257 24.99 -26.18 12.62
C ILE A 257 24.32 -27.56 12.73
N PHE A 258 23.75 -28.06 11.63
CA PHE A 258 23.08 -29.36 11.60
C PHE A 258 24.08 -30.51 11.72
N GLU A 259 25.23 -30.42 11.07
CA GLU A 259 26.29 -31.43 11.20
C GLU A 259 26.87 -31.46 12.62
N THR A 260 27.06 -30.28 13.24
CA THR A 260 27.46 -30.18 14.66
C THR A 260 26.42 -30.83 15.58
N LEU A 261 25.13 -30.59 15.33
CA LEU A 261 24.04 -31.17 16.11
C LEU A 261 23.98 -32.70 15.97
N PHE A 262 24.07 -33.24 14.76
CA PHE A 262 24.09 -34.68 14.53
C PHE A 262 25.34 -35.33 15.16
N SER A 263 26.51 -34.73 15.00
CA SER A 263 27.76 -35.22 15.62
C SER A 263 27.65 -35.25 17.15
N SER A 264 27.09 -34.19 17.74
CA SER A 264 26.81 -34.07 19.17
C SER A 264 25.84 -35.15 19.65
N LEU A 265 24.79 -35.45 18.88
CA LEU A 265 23.84 -36.51 19.21
C LEU A 265 24.50 -37.90 19.21
N TYR A 266 25.30 -38.21 18.17
CA TYR A 266 26.00 -39.49 18.06
C TYR A 266 27.03 -39.70 19.16
N LEU A 267 27.73 -38.64 19.59
CA LEU A 267 28.68 -38.73 20.70
C LEU A 267 27.98 -38.70 22.07
N GLY A 268 26.89 -37.93 22.19
CA GLY A 268 26.17 -37.70 23.43
C GLY A 268 25.50 -38.96 23.97
N ALA A 269 24.92 -39.82 23.12
CA ALA A 269 24.28 -41.05 23.56
C ALA A 269 25.24 -42.03 24.28
N PRO A 270 26.35 -42.49 23.67
CA PRO A 270 27.34 -43.32 24.37
C PRO A 270 28.02 -42.53 25.50
N GLY A 271 28.26 -41.24 25.30
CA GLY A 271 28.90 -40.41 26.31
C GLY A 271 28.11 -40.28 27.59
N LEU A 272 26.79 -40.14 27.51
CA LEU A 272 25.93 -40.07 28.68
C LEU A 272 26.00 -41.38 29.49
N LEU A 273 26.02 -42.53 28.81
CA LEU A 273 26.08 -43.84 29.45
C LEU A 273 27.43 -44.07 30.16
N THR A 274 28.55 -43.78 29.49
CA THR A 274 29.89 -43.94 30.08
C THR A 274 30.15 -42.96 31.21
N SER A 275 29.74 -41.69 31.02
CA SER A 275 29.93 -40.63 32.01
C SER A 275 29.13 -40.87 33.28
N THR A 276 27.86 -41.28 33.14
CA THR A 276 27.01 -41.59 34.31
C THR A 276 27.60 -42.73 35.14
N LYS A 277 28.15 -43.77 34.49
CA LYS A 277 28.79 -44.89 35.18
C LYS A 277 30.10 -44.47 35.87
N PHE A 278 30.93 -43.67 35.20
CA PHE A 278 32.17 -43.16 35.79
C PHE A 278 31.89 -42.28 37.01
N LEU A 279 31.01 -41.28 36.89
CA LEU A 279 30.69 -40.36 37.98
C LEU A 279 30.07 -41.05 39.19
N ARG A 280 29.30 -42.13 38.98
CA ARG A 280 28.80 -42.97 40.09
C ARG A 280 29.91 -43.76 40.79
N SER A 281 30.93 -44.20 40.06
CA SER A 281 32.05 -44.96 40.62
C SER A 281 33.10 -44.08 41.31
N PHE A 282 33.31 -42.85 40.83
CA PHE A 282 34.40 -41.97 41.28
C PHE A 282 34.33 -41.64 42.78
N GLY A 283 33.12 -41.57 43.35
CA GLY A 283 32.91 -41.30 44.78
C GLY A 283 32.89 -42.54 45.69
N GLN A 284 32.99 -43.76 45.15
CA GLN A 284 33.01 -44.98 45.96
C GLN A 284 34.43 -45.46 46.33
N THR A 285 35.45 -44.92 45.65
CA THR A 285 36.86 -45.34 45.81
C THR A 285 37.70 -44.36 46.65
N ILE A 286 37.09 -43.29 47.18
CA ILE A 286 37.69 -42.38 48.18
C ILE A 286 37.06 -42.73 49.53
#